data_AF-A0A9E2L698-F1
#
_entry.id   AF-A0A9E2L698-F1
#
_cell.length_a   1.000
_cell.length_b   1.000
_cell.length_c   1.000
_cell.angle_alpha   90.00
_cell.angle_beta   90.00
_cell.angle_gamma   90.00
#
_symmetry.space_group_name_H-M   'P 1'
#
loop_
_entity.id
_entity.type
_entity.pdbx_description
1 polymer ?
#
loop_
_entity_poly.entity_id
_entity_poly.type
_entity_poly.pdbx_seq_one_letter_code
_entity_poly.pdbx_strand_id
1 'polypeptide(L)'
;NLDGYWQLMTVETKSDGVKTNCHRMYIGIQLHMIELKDLGNNGYKNFFGELNYDEDKNIVVIKNLKEKVSTSDNGQMADIKDLNHYGINSQETVFDVIKADGKTLILESDYARLTMRSF
;
A
#
# COMPACT_ATOMS: atom_id res chain seq x y z
N ASN A 1 4.68 14.37 6.48
CA ASN A 1 5.32 13.17 7.07
C ASN A 1 4.35 11.99 6.95
N LEU A 2 4.72 10.97 6.18
CA LEU A 2 3.93 9.76 5.94
C LEU A 2 4.44 8.55 6.75
N ASP A 3 5.60 8.69 7.39
CA ASP A 3 6.22 7.61 8.16
C ASP A 3 5.29 7.15 9.28
N GLY A 4 5.20 5.84 9.44
CA GLY A 4 4.34 5.21 10.43
C GLY A 4 3.79 3.87 9.95
N TYR A 5 3.03 3.24 10.84
CA TYR A 5 2.29 2.03 10.54
C TYR A 5 0.82 2.40 10.38
N TRP A 6 0.27 2.04 9.22
CA TRP A 6 -1.07 2.40 8.82
C TRP A 6 -1.89 1.14 8.65
N GLN A 7 -3.03 1.04 9.34
CA GLN A 7 -3.97 -0.04 9.05
C GLN A 7 -4.76 0.33 7.79
N LEU A 8 -4.69 -0.53 6.78
CA LEU A 8 -5.53 -0.43 5.58
C LEU A 8 -6.95 -0.82 5.95
N MET A 9 -7.88 0.13 5.82
CA MET A 9 -9.28 -0.06 6.20
C MET A 9 -10.11 -0.47 4.99
N THR A 10 -9.92 0.21 3.86
CA THR A 10 -10.66 -0.08 2.63
C THR A 10 -9.83 0.16 1.38
N VAL A 11 -10.08 -0.67 0.37
CA VAL A 11 -9.66 -0.48 -1.02
C VAL A 11 -10.92 -0.28 -1.86
N GLU A 12 -11.01 0.84 -2.55
CA GLU A 12 -12.11 1.14 -3.49
C GLU A 12 -11.56 1.17 -4.91
N THR A 13 -11.95 0.19 -5.73
CA THR A 13 -11.49 0.05 -7.12
C THR A 13 -12.19 1.07 -8.02
N LYS A 14 -11.43 1.84 -8.80
CA LYS A 14 -11.96 2.96 -9.59
C LYS A 14 -12.80 2.51 -10.78
N SER A 15 -12.54 1.33 -11.33
CA SER A 15 -13.24 0.80 -12.51
C SER A 15 -14.71 0.50 -12.26
N ASP A 16 -15.06 0.07 -11.05
CA ASP A 16 -16.41 -0.39 -10.68
C ASP A 16 -16.97 0.28 -9.40
N GLY A 17 -16.16 1.07 -8.70
CA GLY A 17 -16.53 1.72 -7.44
C GLY A 17 -16.67 0.73 -6.27
N VAL A 18 -16.22 -0.51 -6.41
CA VAL A 18 -16.39 -1.52 -5.37
C VAL A 18 -15.44 -1.23 -4.21
N LYS A 19 -16.04 -0.99 -3.04
CA LYS A 19 -15.33 -0.76 -1.79
C LYS A 19 -15.23 -2.04 -0.97
N THR A 20 -14.01 -2.56 -0.87
CA THR A 20 -13.69 -3.77 -0.10
C THR A 20 -13.16 -3.39 1.28
N ASN A 21 -13.71 -3.98 2.34
CA ASN A 21 -13.19 -3.84 3.70
C ASN A 21 -11.97 -4.75 3.92
N CYS A 22 -10.91 -4.20 4.48
CA CYS A 22 -9.65 -4.91 4.71
C CYS A 22 -9.55 -5.36 6.18
N HIS A 23 -9.55 -6.66 6.43
CA HIS A 23 -9.42 -7.19 7.77
C HIS A 23 -7.95 -7.30 8.18
N ARG A 24 -7.50 -6.44 9.11
CA ARG A 24 -6.15 -6.46 9.71
C ARG A 24 -5.01 -6.51 8.68
N MET A 25 -5.14 -5.70 7.62
CA MET A 25 -4.07 -5.45 6.65
C MET A 25 -3.35 -4.15 7.02
N TYR A 26 -2.04 -4.09 6.78
CA TYR A 26 -1.19 -2.98 7.21
C TYR A 26 -0.22 -2.53 6.13
N ILE A 27 0.06 -1.22 6.12
CA ILE A 27 1.06 -0.56 5.31
C ILE A 27 2.04 0.13 6.26
N GLY A 28 3.28 -0.35 6.31
CA GLY A 28 4.38 0.29 7.02
C GLY A 28 5.14 1.22 6.07
N ILE A 29 5.35 2.47 6.46
CA ILE A 29 6.15 3.45 5.71
C ILE A 29 7.29 3.91 6.62
N GLN A 30 8.52 3.72 6.18
CA GLN A 30 9.71 4.16 6.93
C GLN A 30 10.91 4.33 5.99
N LEU A 31 11.58 5.48 6.05
CA LEU A 31 12.86 5.73 5.36
C LEU A 31 12.84 5.34 3.87
N HIS A 32 11.87 5.84 3.11
CA HIS A 32 11.68 5.53 1.69
C HIS A 32 11.37 4.05 1.37
N MET A 33 10.96 3.27 2.36
CA MET A 33 10.50 1.89 2.17
C MET A 33 9.01 1.77 2.48
N ILE A 34 8.38 0.80 1.83
CA ILE A 34 7.03 0.36 2.11
C ILE A 34 7.03 -1.12 2.48
N GLU A 35 6.21 -1.49 3.46
CA GLU A 35 5.92 -2.88 3.83
C GLU A 35 4.40 -3.11 3.75
N LEU A 36 3.96 -4.13 3.01
CA LEU A 36 2.56 -4.55 2.91
C LEU A 36 2.37 -5.84 3.69
N LYS A 37 1.40 -5.88 4.61
CA LYS A 37 1.19 -7.05 5.48
C LYS A 37 -0.25 -7.45 5.63
N ASP A 38 -0.46 -8.76 5.59
CA ASP A 38 -1.66 -9.43 6.07
C ASP A 38 -1.40 -10.01 7.47
N LEU A 39 -2.05 -9.42 8.48
CA LEU A 39 -2.09 -9.93 9.85
C LEU A 39 -3.51 -10.37 10.24
N GLY A 40 -4.39 -10.52 9.26
CA GLY A 40 -5.79 -10.91 9.41
C GLY A 40 -6.06 -12.36 9.06
N ASN A 41 -5.05 -13.12 8.63
CA ASN A 41 -5.21 -14.48 8.14
C ASN A 41 -6.17 -14.54 6.92
N ASN A 42 -6.08 -13.54 6.03
CA ASN A 42 -6.84 -13.49 4.79
C ASN A 42 -6.24 -14.41 3.70
N GLY A 43 -5.00 -14.86 3.92
CA GLY A 43 -4.24 -15.68 2.96
C GLY A 43 -3.48 -14.84 1.94
N TYR A 44 -3.35 -13.54 2.16
CA TYR A 44 -2.58 -12.66 1.29
C TYR A 44 -1.11 -12.68 1.65
N LYS A 45 -0.27 -12.51 0.64
CA LYS A 45 1.18 -12.42 0.82
C LYS A 45 1.58 -11.08 1.42
N ASN A 46 2.80 -11.07 1.96
CA ASN A 46 3.45 -9.88 2.49
C ASN A 46 4.51 -9.40 1.50
N PHE A 47 4.70 -8.08 1.42
CA PHE A 47 5.62 -7.47 0.48
C PHE A 47 6.46 -6.39 1.14
N PHE A 48 7.59 -6.08 0.52
CA PHE A 48 8.28 -4.83 0.77
C PHE A 48 8.77 -4.23 -0.55
N GLY A 49 8.99 -2.93 -0.56
CA GLY A 49 9.48 -2.24 -1.74
C GLY A 49 9.94 -0.83 -1.41
N GLU A 50 10.07 -0.04 -2.45
CA GLU A 50 10.48 1.35 -2.39
C GLU A 50 9.26 2.27 -2.38
N LEU A 51 9.35 3.33 -1.59
CA LEU A 51 8.38 4.41 -1.53
C LEU A 51 9.10 5.75 -1.64
N ASN A 52 8.71 6.56 -2.61
CA ASN A 52 9.18 7.94 -2.71
C ASN A 52 7.99 8.89 -2.53
N TYR A 53 8.13 9.83 -1.60
CA TYR A 53 7.16 10.91 -1.43
C TYR A 53 7.74 12.18 -2.02
N ASP A 54 7.09 12.73 -3.03
CA ASP A 54 7.40 14.02 -3.64
C ASP A 54 6.47 15.05 -2.98
N GLU A 55 7.02 15.85 -2.06
CA GLU A 55 6.24 16.83 -1.28
C GLU A 55 5.72 17.98 -2.16
N ASP A 56 6.43 18.35 -3.23
CA ASP A 56 6.06 19.45 -4.11
C ASP A 56 4.83 19.09 -4.95
N LYS A 57 4.78 17.84 -5.42
CA LYS A 57 3.63 17.31 -6.18
C LYS A 57 2.56 16.67 -5.28
N ASN A 58 2.89 16.45 -4.01
CA ASN A 58 2.04 15.74 -3.04
C ASN A 58 1.62 14.34 -3.54
N ILE A 59 2.59 13.61 -4.11
CA ILE A 59 2.41 12.25 -4.64
C ILE A 59 3.35 11.25 -3.98
N VAL A 60 2.91 10.00 -3.93
CA VAL A 60 3.69 8.84 -3.51
C VAL A 60 3.91 7.92 -4.70
N VAL A 61 5.15 7.52 -4.93
CA VAL A 61 5.50 6.49 -5.92
C VAL A 61 5.92 5.23 -5.19
N ILE A 62 5.21 4.13 -5.41
CA ILE A 62 5.53 2.80 -4.89
C ILE A 62 6.04 1.94 -6.04
N LYS A 63 7.19 1.28 -5.84
CA LYS A 63 7.78 0.38 -6.84
C LYS A 63 8.67 -0.69 -6.22
N ASN A 64 9.19 -1.58 -7.06
CA ASN A 64 10.15 -2.63 -6.66
C ASN A 64 9.60 -3.52 -5.53
N LEU A 65 8.28 -3.80 -5.56
CA LEU A 65 7.63 -4.66 -4.59
C LEU A 65 8.06 -6.11 -4.79
N LYS A 66 8.57 -6.71 -3.72
CA LYS A 66 9.04 -8.09 -3.69
C LYS A 66 8.32 -8.87 -2.60
N GLU A 67 8.08 -10.15 -2.87
CA GLU A 67 7.48 -11.04 -1.88
C GLU A 67 8.42 -11.24 -0.70
N LYS A 68 7.89 -11.04 0.51
CA LYS A 68 8.61 -11.25 1.75
C LYS A 68 8.47 -12.72 2.16
N VAL A 69 9.59 -13.43 2.20
CA VAL A 69 9.66 -14.82 2.70
C VAL A 69 10.44 -14.81 4.01
N SER A 70 9.75 -14.94 5.15
CA SER A 70 10.34 -14.83 6.49
C SER A 70 10.97 -13.44 6.75
N THR A 71 12.27 -13.37 7.06
CA THR A 71 13.00 -12.12 7.33
C THR A 71 13.77 -11.56 6.13
N SER A 72 13.61 -12.12 4.91
CA SER A 72 14.26 -11.66 3.68
C SER A 72 13.28 -11.61 2.47
N ASP A 73 13.67 -11.00 1.33
CA ASP A 73 13.04 -11.35 0.05
C ASP A 73 13.53 -12.72 -0.44
N ASN A 74 12.79 -13.28 -1.38
CA ASN A 74 13.25 -14.36 -2.26
C ASN A 74 13.90 -13.81 -3.55
N GLY A 75 14.17 -12.50 -3.62
CA GLY A 75 14.58 -11.78 -4.82
C GLY A 75 13.53 -11.69 -5.94
N GLN A 76 12.32 -12.23 -5.74
CA GLN A 76 11.27 -12.27 -6.77
C GLN A 76 10.37 -11.06 -6.66
N MET A 77 10.13 -10.44 -7.82
CA MET A 77 9.12 -9.40 -7.96
C MET A 77 7.73 -9.97 -7.64
N ALA A 78 6.91 -9.16 -6.98
CA ALA A 78 5.54 -9.52 -6.69
C ALA A 78 4.74 -9.75 -7.99
N ASP A 79 3.86 -10.77 -7.99
CA ASP A 79 2.82 -10.87 -9.00
C ASP A 79 1.80 -9.75 -8.74
N ILE A 80 1.45 -9.00 -9.79
CA ILE A 80 0.46 -7.91 -9.73
C ILE A 80 -0.87 -8.41 -9.14
N LYS A 81 -1.26 -9.65 -9.43
CA LYS A 81 -2.51 -10.22 -8.88
C LYS A 81 -2.51 -10.28 -7.36
N ASP A 82 -1.36 -10.55 -6.75
CA ASP A 82 -1.24 -10.60 -5.29
C ASP A 82 -1.24 -9.19 -4.66
N LEU A 83 -0.85 -8.16 -5.43
CA LEU A 83 -0.84 -6.75 -5.01
C LEU A 83 -2.22 -6.08 -5.08
N ASN A 84 -3.13 -6.59 -5.91
CA ASN A 84 -4.47 -6.02 -6.11
C ASN A 84 -5.24 -5.85 -4.80
N HIS A 85 -5.05 -6.75 -3.83
CA HIS A 85 -5.67 -6.70 -2.51
C HIS A 85 -5.23 -5.49 -1.66
N TYR A 86 -4.06 -4.92 -1.97
CA TYR A 86 -3.55 -3.68 -1.38
C TYR A 86 -3.86 -2.45 -2.24
N GLY A 87 -4.64 -2.62 -3.32
CA GLY A 87 -5.01 -1.53 -4.23
C GLY A 87 -3.88 -1.07 -5.13
N ILE A 88 -2.99 -1.99 -5.53
CA ILE A 88 -1.86 -1.78 -6.45
C ILE A 88 -2.02 -2.73 -7.63
N ASN A 89 -2.03 -2.23 -8.87
CA ASN A 89 -2.23 -3.02 -10.09
C ASN A 89 -1.07 -2.93 -11.11
N SER A 90 0.07 -2.41 -10.69
CA SER A 90 1.27 -2.25 -11.53
C SER A 90 2.54 -2.42 -10.70
N GLN A 91 3.68 -2.61 -11.37
CA GLN A 91 4.99 -2.71 -10.69
C GLN A 91 5.52 -1.36 -10.19
N GLU A 92 5.00 -0.27 -10.76
CA GLU A 92 5.22 1.10 -10.32
C GLU A 92 3.86 1.81 -10.32
N THR A 93 3.41 2.25 -9.16
CA THR A 93 2.12 2.92 -8.98
C THR A 93 2.35 4.29 -8.36
N VAL A 94 1.70 5.29 -8.93
CA VAL A 94 1.68 6.66 -8.41
C VAL A 94 0.35 6.89 -7.71
N PHE A 95 0.41 7.41 -6.50
CA PHE A 95 -0.74 7.81 -5.70
C PHE A 95 -0.69 9.30 -5.40
N ASP A 96 -1.80 10.00 -5.60
CA ASP A 96 -2.03 11.30 -5.00
C ASP A 96 -2.27 11.15 -3.49
N VAL A 97 -1.67 12.03 -2.70
CA VAL A 97 -1.92 12.09 -1.25
C VAL A 97 -3.13 12.99 -1.00
N ILE A 98 -4.31 12.38 -0.92
CA ILE A 98 -5.57 13.11 -0.70
C ILE A 98 -5.67 13.64 0.74
N LYS A 99 -5.14 12.89 1.71
CA LYS A 99 -5.15 13.28 3.12
C LYS A 99 -4.01 12.60 3.87
N ALA A 100 -3.27 13.36 4.69
CA ALA A 100 -2.28 12.83 5.63
C ALA A 100 -2.22 13.71 6.89
N ASP A 101 -3.04 13.38 7.90
CA ASP A 101 -3.19 14.20 9.12
C ASP A 101 -2.65 13.53 10.40
N GLY A 102 -1.86 12.47 10.26
CA GLY A 102 -1.32 11.68 11.36
C GLY A 102 -2.31 10.70 12.00
N LYS A 103 -3.61 10.79 11.70
CA LYS A 103 -4.65 9.83 12.13
C LYS A 103 -5.26 9.07 10.96
N THR A 104 -5.39 9.76 9.84
CA THR A 104 -5.97 9.28 8.58
C THR A 104 -4.94 9.50 7.48
N LEU A 105 -4.73 8.46 6.69
CA LEU A 105 -4.03 8.53 5.42
C LEU A 105 -5.00 8.10 4.32
N ILE A 106 -5.10 8.89 3.25
CA ILE A 106 -5.87 8.55 2.06
C ILE A 106 -4.98 8.77 0.86
N LEU A 107 -4.80 7.70 0.09
CA LEU A 107 -4.03 7.66 -1.15
C LEU A 107 -4.97 7.30 -2.30
N GLU A 108 -4.78 7.89 -3.47
CA GLU A 108 -5.59 7.60 -4.65
C GLU A 108 -4.71 7.47 -5.91
N SER A 109 -4.82 6.35 -6.61
CA SER A 109 -4.22 6.14 -7.93
C SER A 109 -5.31 6.10 -9.01
N ASP A 110 -4.90 5.91 -10.26
CA ASP A 110 -5.82 5.61 -11.35
C ASP A 110 -6.58 4.28 -11.16
N TYR A 111 -6.04 3.37 -10.35
CA TYR A 111 -6.62 2.07 -10.04
C TYR A 111 -7.53 2.05 -8.82
N ALA A 112 -7.10 2.65 -7.70
CA ALA A 112 -7.82 2.50 -6.44
C ALA A 112 -7.67 3.69 -5.49
N ARG A 113 -8.67 3.87 -4.62
CA ARG A 113 -8.60 4.73 -3.44
C ARG A 113 -8.38 3.89 -2.18
N LEU A 114 -7.32 4.19 -1.46
CA LEU A 114 -6.94 3.54 -0.21
C LEU A 114 -7.34 4.43 0.97
N THR A 115 -8.08 3.89 1.93
CA THR A 115 -8.35 4.58 3.20
C THR A 115 -7.65 3.84 4.34
N MET A 116 -6.83 4.56 5.10
CA MET A 116 -6.05 4.02 6.19
C MET A 116 -6.21 4.85 7.46
N ARG A 117 -5.95 4.22 8.61
CA ARG A 117 -5.82 4.88 9.91
C ARG A 117 -4.48 4.59 10.56
N SER A 118 -3.99 5.48 11.41
CA SER A 118 -2.80 5.21 12.22
C SER A 118 -3.02 3.97 13.09
N PHE A 119 -2.01 3.10 13.15
CA PHE A 119 -1.98 1.94 14.05
C PHE A 119 -1.30 2.28 15.37
#